data_AF-A0A1L9PTI1-F1
#
_entry.id   AF-A0A1L9PTI1-F1
#
_cell.length_a   1.000
_cell.length_b   1.000
_cell.length_c   1.000
_cell.angle_alpha   90.00
_cell.angle_beta   90.00
_cell.angle_gamma   90.00
#
_symmetry.space_group_name_H-M   'P 1'
#
loop_
_entity.id
_entity.type
_entity.pdbx_description
1 polymer ?
#
loop_
_entity_poly.entity_id
_entity_poly.type
_entity_poly.pdbx_seq_one_letter_code
_entity_poly.pdbx_strand_id
1 'polypeptide(L)'
;MKYLILLPSLLASLTAAHFTINYPPSRSTDAKTQSEFPCGGFSRPSIRTKISLHSPSFPISVDMGHDQTAIRFLLAVGSAPGTNYNITLSKTFRVEGLGEFCVPDVVLSEDILGTKLEDELNMTLQVQANGHPDGGLYACADLQLTTEPVSGPSKSTFKNNTGVVAVPFTGAAADRNANVSTPEVWPQGGEDTKNKGESHAPFLTGGSALQAASWGVLGVSALGSLAIW
;
A
#
# COMPACT_ATOMS: atom_id res chain seq x y z
N MET A 1 -33.15 0.32 -42.44
CA MET A 1 -33.12 -0.58 -41.26
C MET A 1 -32.25 0.09 -40.20
N LYS A 2 -32.64 0.08 -38.92
CA LYS A 2 -32.01 0.89 -37.87
C LYS A 2 -31.26 -0.03 -36.90
N TYR A 3 -29.95 -0.20 -37.10
CA TYR A 3 -29.12 -1.08 -36.29
C TYR A 3 -28.94 -0.49 -34.88
N LEU A 4 -29.53 -1.16 -33.89
CA LEU A 4 -29.33 -0.84 -32.47
C LEU A 4 -27.98 -1.44 -32.05
N ILE A 5 -26.93 -0.63 -32.00
CA ILE A 5 -25.62 -1.06 -31.52
C ILE A 5 -25.69 -1.21 -29.99
N LEU A 6 -25.93 -2.43 -29.53
CA LEU A 6 -25.72 -2.82 -28.14
C LEU A 6 -24.21 -2.83 -27.87
N LEU A 7 -23.69 -1.77 -27.24
CA LEU A 7 -22.38 -1.86 -26.58
C LEU A 7 -22.51 -2.87 -25.44
N PRO A 8 -21.71 -3.96 -25.41
CA PRO A 8 -21.55 -4.72 -24.19
C PRO A 8 -20.83 -3.82 -23.20
N SER A 9 -21.53 -3.38 -22.16
CA SER A 9 -20.91 -2.63 -21.07
C SER A 9 -19.93 -3.57 -20.36
N LEU A 10 -18.65 -3.42 -20.67
CA LEU A 10 -17.60 -4.26 -20.10
C LEU A 10 -17.43 -3.89 -18.63
N LEU A 11 -18.21 -4.57 -17.78
CA LEU A 11 -18.02 -4.62 -16.33
C LEU A 11 -16.67 -5.29 -16.05
N ALA A 12 -15.59 -4.53 -16.26
CA ALA A 12 -14.28 -4.86 -15.74
C ALA A 12 -14.43 -5.00 -14.23
N SER A 13 -14.30 -6.23 -13.74
CA SER A 13 -14.19 -6.49 -12.32
C SER A 13 -12.97 -5.76 -11.81
N LEU A 14 -13.14 -4.72 -10.98
CA LEU A 14 -12.06 -4.11 -10.22
C LEU A 14 -11.60 -5.13 -9.17
N THR A 15 -10.78 -6.08 -9.62
CA THR A 15 -10.02 -7.00 -8.76
C THR A 15 -8.87 -6.21 -8.15
N ALA A 16 -9.20 -5.27 -7.26
CA ALA A 16 -8.20 -4.60 -6.45
C ALA A 16 -7.40 -5.66 -5.67
N ALA A 17 -6.08 -5.48 -5.60
CA ALA A 17 -5.10 -6.48 -5.15
C ALA A 17 -5.08 -6.67 -3.62
N HIS A 18 -6.26 -6.85 -3.03
CA HIS A 18 -6.47 -7.06 -1.61
C HIS A 18 -5.64 -8.24 -1.07
N PHE A 19 -5.28 -8.13 0.20
CA PHE A 19 -4.51 -9.14 0.92
C PHE A 19 -4.99 -9.23 2.37
N THR A 20 -4.67 -10.30 3.08
CA THR A 20 -4.99 -10.42 4.53
C THR A 20 -3.74 -10.76 5.33
N ILE A 21 -3.47 -10.04 6.43
CA ILE A 21 -2.41 -10.45 7.36
C ILE A 21 -2.94 -11.57 8.26
N ASN A 22 -2.48 -12.79 7.98
CA ASN A 22 -2.86 -14.00 8.72
C ASN A 22 -2.04 -14.13 10.01
N TYR A 23 -0.75 -13.77 9.97
CA TYR A 23 0.07 -13.61 11.18
C TYR A 23 1.11 -12.50 11.02
N PRO A 24 1.35 -11.64 12.04
CA PRO A 24 0.55 -11.47 13.25
C PRO A 24 -0.89 -11.01 12.89
N PRO A 25 -1.93 -11.39 13.65
CA PRO A 25 -3.31 -11.18 13.21
C PRO A 25 -3.65 -9.73 12.89
N SER A 26 -4.25 -9.49 11.71
CA SER A 26 -4.68 -8.15 11.29
C SER A 26 -5.72 -7.53 12.24
N ARG A 27 -5.67 -6.20 12.40
CA ARG A 27 -6.72 -5.39 13.05
C ARG A 27 -8.10 -5.59 12.41
N SER A 28 -8.13 -5.88 11.10
CA SER A 28 -9.33 -6.11 10.32
C SER A 28 -9.06 -6.95 9.07
N THR A 29 -10.06 -7.69 8.62
CA THR A 29 -10.07 -8.43 7.35
C THR A 29 -11.05 -7.84 6.33
N ASP A 30 -11.61 -6.65 6.58
CA ASP A 30 -12.46 -5.98 5.58
C ASP A 30 -11.60 -5.42 4.43
N ALA A 31 -11.65 -6.10 3.30
CA ALA A 31 -11.02 -5.70 2.05
C ALA A 31 -11.46 -4.29 1.60
N LYS A 32 -12.73 -3.92 1.82
CA LYS A 32 -13.35 -2.73 1.18
C LYS A 32 -12.74 -1.41 1.63
N THR A 33 -12.25 -1.35 2.86
CA THR A 33 -11.64 -0.14 3.42
C THR A 33 -10.13 -0.14 3.30
N GLN A 34 -9.49 -1.15 2.69
CA GLN A 34 -8.03 -1.24 2.64
C GLN A 34 -7.34 -0.07 1.93
N SER A 35 -8.03 0.68 1.07
CA SER A 35 -7.52 1.92 0.48
C SER A 35 -7.45 3.11 1.46
N GLU A 36 -8.08 3.01 2.63
CA GLU A 36 -8.07 4.05 3.67
C GLU A 36 -6.76 4.02 4.47
N PHE A 37 -5.86 4.96 4.19
CA PHE A 37 -4.65 5.14 4.98
C PHE A 37 -4.96 5.82 6.34
N PRO A 38 -4.42 5.33 7.48
CA PRO A 38 -3.63 4.12 7.67
C PRO A 38 -4.49 2.90 8.06
N CYS A 39 -3.93 1.70 7.90
CA CYS A 39 -4.49 0.44 8.41
C CYS A 39 -5.90 0.06 7.89
N GLY A 40 -6.29 0.53 6.72
CA GLY A 40 -7.63 0.31 6.16
C GLY A 40 -8.72 1.04 6.96
N GLY A 41 -8.41 2.23 7.47
CA GLY A 41 -9.28 3.03 8.35
C GLY A 41 -9.23 2.64 9.83
N PHE A 42 -8.72 1.45 10.17
CA PHE A 42 -8.68 0.91 11.54
C PHE A 42 -7.57 1.54 12.39
N SER A 43 -7.77 2.81 12.77
CA SER A 43 -6.85 3.63 13.56
C SER A 43 -6.59 3.11 14.97
N ARG A 44 -7.59 2.52 15.63
CA ARG A 44 -7.48 1.96 16.99
C ARG A 44 -6.69 0.64 16.99
N PRO A 45 -5.78 0.42 17.95
CA PRO A 45 -5.09 -0.87 18.11
C PRO A 45 -6.03 -2.02 18.46
N SER A 46 -5.65 -3.22 18.04
CA SER A 46 -6.30 -4.49 18.42
C SER A 46 -5.61 -5.16 19.62
N ILE A 47 -5.96 -6.42 19.89
CA ILE A 47 -5.15 -7.33 20.70
C ILE A 47 -3.73 -7.36 20.12
N ARG A 48 -2.71 -7.31 21.00
CA ARG A 48 -1.30 -7.24 20.61
C ARG A 48 -0.67 -8.62 20.63
N THR A 49 0.07 -8.96 19.58
CA THR A 49 0.86 -10.18 19.51
C THR A 49 2.14 -9.98 20.31
N LYS A 50 2.33 -10.79 21.36
CA LYS A 50 3.55 -10.80 22.18
C LYS A 50 4.73 -11.31 21.36
N ILE A 51 5.86 -10.59 21.37
CA ILE A 51 7.14 -10.96 20.76
C ILE A 51 8.18 -11.01 21.90
N SER A 52 8.98 -12.09 22.02
CA SER A 52 9.87 -12.22 23.19
C SER A 52 11.15 -11.40 23.04
N LEU A 53 11.53 -10.64 24.08
CA LEU A 53 12.80 -9.91 24.14
C LEU A 53 14.03 -10.82 24.08
N HIS A 54 13.89 -12.09 24.47
CA HIS A 54 14.98 -13.08 24.42
C HIS A 54 15.32 -13.53 22.99
N SER A 55 14.41 -13.31 22.04
CA SER A 55 14.58 -13.56 20.61
C SER A 55 13.66 -12.60 19.87
N PRO A 56 14.04 -11.31 19.73
CA PRO A 56 13.16 -10.23 19.31
C PRO A 56 12.93 -10.27 17.79
N SER A 57 12.26 -11.32 17.33
CA SER A 57 11.91 -11.52 15.94
C SER A 57 10.55 -12.20 15.80
N PHE A 58 9.92 -12.02 14.64
CA PHE A 58 8.60 -12.57 14.38
C PHE A 58 8.40 -12.85 12.87
N PRO A 59 7.66 -13.90 12.51
CA PRO A 59 7.33 -14.16 11.11
C PRO A 59 6.15 -13.27 10.63
N ILE A 60 6.04 -13.02 9.32
CA ILE A 60 4.91 -12.30 8.69
C ILE A 60 4.28 -13.15 7.58
N SER A 61 3.01 -13.50 7.75
CA SER A 61 2.20 -14.34 6.87
C SER A 61 1.03 -13.52 6.31
N VAL A 62 0.90 -13.55 4.98
CA VAL A 62 0.00 -12.70 4.21
C VAL A 62 -0.67 -13.51 3.10
N ASP A 63 -1.99 -13.57 3.08
CA ASP A 63 -2.77 -14.18 2.00
C ASP A 63 -2.97 -13.18 0.85
N MET A 64 -2.51 -13.53 -0.35
CA MET A 64 -2.46 -12.64 -1.52
C MET A 64 -3.65 -12.88 -2.48
N GLY A 65 -4.50 -11.87 -2.67
CA GLY A 65 -5.68 -11.94 -3.54
C GLY A 65 -5.45 -11.63 -5.02
N HIS A 66 -4.22 -11.33 -5.44
CA HIS A 66 -3.84 -11.10 -6.85
C HIS A 66 -2.63 -11.96 -7.24
N ASP A 67 -2.49 -12.25 -8.53
CA ASP A 67 -1.38 -13.03 -9.07
C ASP A 67 -0.02 -12.30 -9.05
N GLN A 68 -0.03 -10.96 -8.98
CA GLN A 68 1.15 -10.11 -8.84
C GLN A 68 0.84 -8.88 -7.98
N THR A 69 1.59 -8.69 -6.90
CA THR A 69 1.44 -7.53 -5.99
C THR A 69 2.80 -7.01 -5.53
N ALA A 70 3.07 -5.72 -5.72
CA ALA A 70 4.15 -5.02 -5.04
C ALA A 70 3.78 -4.78 -3.57
N ILE A 71 4.63 -5.21 -2.64
CA ILE A 71 4.39 -5.20 -1.19
C ILE A 71 5.60 -4.64 -0.43
N ARG A 72 5.34 -4.02 0.74
CA ARG A 72 6.35 -3.50 1.66
C ARG A 72 5.89 -3.68 3.11
N PHE A 73 6.83 -3.95 4.02
CA PHE A 73 6.59 -4.01 5.46
C PHE A 73 7.20 -2.80 6.15
N LEU A 74 6.35 -2.03 6.83
CA LEU A 74 6.71 -0.88 7.63
C LEU A 74 6.33 -1.13 9.10
N LEU A 75 7.00 -0.46 10.02
CA LEU A 75 6.70 -0.50 11.44
C LEU A 75 6.54 0.92 11.99
N ALA A 76 5.73 1.05 13.03
CA ALA A 76 5.70 2.21 13.90
C ALA A 76 5.88 1.79 15.36
N VAL A 77 6.64 2.55 16.14
CA VAL A 77 6.75 2.40 17.59
C VAL A 77 5.69 3.27 18.28
N GLY A 78 5.07 2.73 19.33
CA GLY A 78 4.08 3.42 20.15
C GLY A 78 2.78 2.63 20.34
N SER A 79 2.01 3.01 21.36
CA SER A 79 0.70 2.40 21.65
C SER A 79 -0.38 2.78 20.63
N ALA A 80 -0.32 3.97 20.04
CA ALA A 80 -1.24 4.46 19.01
C ALA A 80 -0.48 5.35 17.99
N PRO A 81 0.21 4.78 17.00
CA PRO A 81 1.17 5.51 16.16
C PRO A 81 0.57 6.47 15.13
N GLY A 82 -0.76 6.49 14.96
CA GLY A 82 -1.43 7.29 13.93
C GLY A 82 -0.94 6.90 12.53
N THR A 83 -0.24 7.82 11.87
CA THR A 83 0.34 7.66 10.52
C THR A 83 1.86 7.40 10.51
N ASN A 84 2.52 7.31 11.68
CA ASN A 84 3.98 7.33 11.82
C ASN A 84 4.68 5.99 11.50
N TYR A 85 4.42 5.41 10.33
CA TYR A 85 5.04 4.16 9.84
C TYR A 85 6.39 4.46 9.16
N ASN A 86 7.35 4.93 9.97
CA ASN A 86 8.64 5.46 9.50
C ASN A 86 9.77 4.42 9.44
N ILE A 87 9.65 3.29 10.16
CA ILE A 87 10.64 2.21 10.16
C ILE A 87 10.38 1.27 8.99
N THR A 88 11.41 1.01 8.18
CA THR A 88 11.35 0.03 7.07
C THR A 88 11.82 -1.34 7.56
N LEU A 89 10.93 -2.34 7.55
CA LEU A 89 11.27 -3.74 7.82
C LEU A 89 11.69 -4.49 6.54
N SER A 90 11.10 -4.12 5.40
CA SER A 90 11.53 -4.58 4.07
C SER A 90 11.51 -3.44 3.07
N LYS A 91 12.47 -3.46 2.13
CA LYS A 91 12.31 -2.72 0.87
C LYS A 91 11.13 -3.29 0.09
N THR A 92 10.61 -2.53 -0.87
CA THR A 92 9.48 -2.97 -1.71
C THR A 92 9.93 -4.07 -2.66
N PHE A 93 9.12 -5.12 -2.82
CA PHE A 93 9.34 -6.25 -3.72
C PHE A 93 8.01 -6.73 -4.29
N ARG A 94 8.02 -7.56 -5.34
CA ARG A 94 6.80 -8.23 -5.84
C ARG A 94 6.65 -9.60 -5.21
N VAL A 95 5.43 -9.93 -4.76
CA VAL A 95 4.98 -11.31 -4.63
C VAL A 95 4.29 -11.71 -5.93
N GLU A 96 4.65 -12.86 -6.48
CA GLU A 96 3.96 -13.52 -7.59
C GLU A 96 3.28 -14.78 -7.06
N GLY A 97 2.06 -15.08 -7.52
CA GLY A 97 1.24 -16.21 -7.08
C GLY A 97 0.17 -15.85 -6.03
N LEU A 98 -0.84 -16.71 -5.92
CA LEU A 98 -2.05 -16.50 -5.11
C LEU A 98 -2.02 -17.19 -3.73
N GLY A 99 -2.61 -16.52 -2.75
CA GLY A 99 -2.77 -16.97 -1.38
C GLY A 99 -1.50 -16.79 -0.52
N GLU A 100 -1.32 -17.67 0.45
CA GLU A 100 -0.33 -17.52 1.53
C GLU A 100 1.12 -17.27 1.05
N PHE A 101 1.69 -16.15 1.50
CA PHE A 101 3.10 -15.74 1.38
C PHE A 101 3.70 -15.49 2.76
N CYS A 102 4.89 -16.02 3.01
CA CYS A 102 5.43 -16.23 4.35
C CYS A 102 6.89 -15.74 4.48
N VAL A 103 7.11 -14.64 5.22
CA VAL A 103 8.44 -14.15 5.66
C VAL A 103 8.83 -14.79 7.00
N PRO A 104 9.80 -15.73 7.04
CA PRO A 104 9.96 -16.65 8.17
C PRO A 104 10.55 -16.03 9.44
N ASP A 105 11.26 -14.91 9.33
CA ASP A 105 11.89 -14.24 10.47
C ASP A 105 12.13 -12.77 10.14
N VAL A 106 11.48 -11.86 10.88
CA VAL A 106 11.70 -10.41 10.83
C VAL A 106 12.31 -10.00 12.16
N VAL A 107 13.62 -9.75 12.15
CA VAL A 107 14.39 -9.37 13.33
C VAL A 107 14.15 -7.90 13.67
N LEU A 108 13.98 -7.63 14.97
CA LEU A 108 13.94 -6.29 15.55
C LEU A 108 15.24 -6.07 16.35
N SER A 109 15.90 -4.95 16.09
CA SER A 109 17.08 -4.49 16.84
C SER A 109 16.97 -3.00 17.15
N GLU A 110 17.79 -2.51 18.07
CA GLU A 110 17.82 -1.08 18.42
C GLU A 110 18.22 -0.22 17.20
N ASP A 111 19.09 -0.72 16.32
CA ASP A 111 19.45 -0.07 15.04
C ASP A 111 18.27 0.03 14.06
N ILE A 112 17.37 -0.98 14.04
CA ILE A 112 16.18 -1.00 13.17
C ILE A 112 15.08 -0.11 13.74
N LEU A 113 14.88 -0.11 15.06
CA LEU A 113 13.81 0.66 15.70
C LEU A 113 14.17 2.12 16.00
N GLY A 114 15.47 2.47 16.07
CA GLY A 114 15.94 3.78 16.54
C GLY A 114 15.65 4.03 18.03
N THR A 115 15.33 2.98 18.79
CA THR A 115 15.02 3.01 20.22
C THR A 115 15.39 1.67 20.86
N LYS A 116 15.53 1.65 22.18
CA LYS A 116 15.86 0.46 22.93
C LYS A 116 14.79 -0.63 22.85
N LEU A 117 15.21 -1.89 23.01
CA LEU A 117 14.32 -3.03 23.21
C LEU A 117 13.97 -3.19 24.70
N GLU A 118 12.90 -2.54 25.15
CA GLU A 118 12.42 -2.58 26.54
C GLU A 118 11.11 -3.39 26.67
N ASP A 119 10.77 -3.83 27.89
CA ASP A 119 9.55 -4.60 28.16
C ASP A 119 8.30 -3.75 27.89
N GLU A 120 7.20 -4.42 27.58
CA GLU A 120 5.94 -3.82 27.15
C GLU A 120 5.99 -2.90 25.91
N LEU A 121 7.13 -2.77 25.21
CA LEU A 121 7.28 -1.87 24.06
C LEU A 121 6.26 -2.18 22.96
N ASN A 122 5.30 -1.26 22.81
CA ASN A 122 4.21 -1.36 21.86
C ASN A 122 4.66 -0.93 20.46
N MET A 123 4.28 -1.69 19.44
CA MET A 123 4.55 -1.40 18.03
C MET A 123 3.35 -1.78 17.16
N THR A 124 3.31 -1.28 15.93
CA THR A 124 2.31 -1.69 14.93
C THR A 124 3.02 -1.98 13.61
N LEU A 125 2.90 -3.23 13.13
CA LEU A 125 3.22 -3.59 11.76
C LEU A 125 2.19 -2.96 10.83
N GLN A 126 2.63 -2.32 9.76
CA GLN A 126 1.80 -1.99 8.61
C GLN A 126 2.34 -2.70 7.38
N VAL A 127 1.49 -3.52 6.77
CA VAL A 127 1.70 -4.04 5.43
C VAL A 127 1.12 -3.02 4.46
N GLN A 128 1.93 -2.61 3.47
CA GLN A 128 1.46 -1.80 2.35
C GLN A 128 1.59 -2.61 1.06
N ALA A 129 0.55 -2.55 0.22
CA ALA A 129 0.56 -3.11 -1.12
C ALA A 129 0.13 -2.04 -2.15
N ASN A 130 0.36 -2.31 -3.43
CA ASN A 130 -0.35 -1.60 -4.48
C ASN A 130 -1.84 -1.99 -4.50
N GLY A 131 -2.70 -1.03 -4.80
CA GLY A 131 -4.05 -1.29 -5.31
C GLY A 131 -4.03 -1.58 -6.80
N HIS A 132 -5.21 -1.88 -7.36
CA HIS A 132 -5.39 -2.03 -8.79
C HIS A 132 -6.76 -1.44 -9.20
N PRO A 133 -6.82 -0.44 -10.11
CA PRO A 133 -5.69 0.30 -10.69
C PRO A 133 -5.14 1.42 -9.78
N ASP A 134 -5.98 2.00 -8.92
CA ASP A 134 -5.70 3.27 -8.23
C ASP A 134 -5.30 3.12 -6.76
N GLY A 135 -4.28 3.89 -6.35
CA GLY A 135 -3.84 4.01 -4.96
C GLY A 135 -3.26 2.73 -4.35
N GLY A 136 -2.89 2.80 -3.07
CA GLY A 136 -2.38 1.66 -2.31
C GLY A 136 -3.37 1.05 -1.35
N LEU A 137 -3.04 -0.15 -0.87
CA LEU A 137 -3.82 -0.92 0.10
C LEU A 137 -3.00 -1.10 1.40
N TYR A 138 -3.68 -1.01 2.54
CA TYR A 138 -3.08 -0.96 3.87
C TYR A 138 -3.81 -1.90 4.83
N ALA A 139 -3.04 -2.71 5.55
CA ALA A 139 -3.52 -3.44 6.72
C ALA A 139 -2.46 -3.37 7.82
N CYS A 140 -2.85 -3.58 9.08
CA CYS A 140 -1.96 -3.48 10.22
C CYS A 140 -2.19 -4.59 11.22
N ALA A 141 -1.13 -4.99 11.93
CA ALA A 141 -1.18 -5.91 13.06
C ALA A 141 -0.40 -5.32 14.23
N ASP A 142 -0.93 -5.42 15.44
CA ASP A 142 -0.31 -4.84 16.63
C ASP A 142 0.59 -5.83 17.36
N LEU A 143 1.75 -5.34 17.82
CA LEU A 143 2.80 -6.12 18.47
C LEU A 143 3.12 -5.54 19.85
N GLN A 144 3.66 -6.35 20.74
CA GLN A 144 4.27 -5.88 21.99
C GLN A 144 5.51 -6.72 22.29
N LEU A 145 6.65 -6.08 22.56
CA LEU A 145 7.80 -6.79 23.13
C LEU A 145 7.46 -7.25 24.55
N THR A 146 7.99 -8.40 24.97
CA THR A 146 7.83 -8.86 26.35
C THR A 146 8.98 -9.70 26.88
N THR A 147 9.26 -9.61 28.18
CA THR A 147 10.15 -10.57 28.86
C THR A 147 9.51 -11.94 29.05
N GLU A 148 8.18 -12.07 28.94
CA GLU A 148 7.46 -13.33 29.10
C GLU A 148 7.88 -14.40 28.06
N PRO A 149 7.81 -15.71 28.41
CA PRO A 149 8.01 -16.79 27.44
C PRO A 149 6.90 -16.80 26.38
N VAL A 150 7.24 -16.46 25.14
CA VAL A 150 6.30 -16.47 24.01
C VAL A 150 6.37 -17.80 23.26
N SER A 151 5.22 -18.48 23.17
CA SER A 151 5.02 -19.59 22.22
C SER A 151 4.89 -19.03 20.80
N GLY A 152 5.94 -19.12 20.00
CA GLY A 152 5.90 -18.75 18.58
C GLY A 152 4.90 -19.59 17.77
N PRO A 153 4.43 -19.11 16.60
CA PRO A 153 3.50 -19.84 15.76
C PRO A 153 4.11 -21.15 15.26
N SER A 154 3.27 -22.17 15.01
CA SER A 154 3.78 -23.48 14.60
C SER A 154 4.49 -23.40 13.24
N LYS A 155 5.68 -24.02 13.12
CA LYS A 155 6.42 -24.09 11.84
C LYS A 155 5.64 -24.81 10.73
N SER A 156 4.60 -25.57 11.09
CA SER A 156 3.64 -26.17 10.16
C SER A 156 2.61 -25.20 9.58
N THR A 157 2.28 -24.13 10.31
CA THR A 157 1.32 -23.07 9.91
C THR A 157 1.93 -22.11 8.88
N PHE A 158 3.26 -22.04 8.81
CA PHE A 158 3.97 -20.96 8.13
C PHE A 158 4.68 -21.44 6.86
N LYS A 159 3.99 -21.39 5.72
CA LYS A 159 4.47 -21.88 4.42
C LYS A 159 3.87 -21.09 3.27
N ASN A 160 4.69 -20.74 2.27
CA ASN A 160 4.17 -20.27 0.98
C ASN A 160 3.27 -21.33 0.34
N ASN A 161 2.20 -20.87 -0.33
CA ASN A 161 1.45 -21.67 -1.28
C ASN A 161 2.33 -22.11 -2.47
N THR A 162 1.95 -23.21 -3.13
CA THR A 162 2.66 -23.72 -4.31
C THR A 162 2.66 -22.68 -5.44
N GLY A 163 3.84 -22.25 -5.87
CA GLY A 163 4.01 -21.22 -6.90
C GLY A 163 4.08 -19.79 -6.37
N VAL A 164 3.92 -19.56 -5.06
CA VAL A 164 4.06 -18.22 -4.47
C VAL A 164 5.55 -17.90 -4.21
N VAL A 165 6.05 -16.85 -4.84
CA VAL A 165 7.47 -16.45 -4.81
C VAL A 165 7.64 -14.94 -4.59
N ALA A 166 8.76 -14.54 -3.98
CA ALA A 166 9.16 -13.14 -3.85
C ALA A 166 10.23 -12.78 -4.88
N VAL A 167 9.99 -11.71 -5.64
CA VAL A 167 10.89 -11.16 -6.66
C VAL A 167 11.38 -9.79 -6.18
N PRO A 168 12.67 -9.65 -5.80
CA PRO A 168 13.21 -8.40 -5.26
C PRO A 168 13.32 -7.33 -6.34
N PHE A 169 12.96 -6.10 -6.00
CA PHE A 169 13.18 -4.93 -6.85
C PHE A 169 14.61 -4.36 -6.69
N THR A 170 15.05 -3.54 -7.64
CA THR A 170 16.42 -3.00 -7.68
C THR A 170 16.46 -1.49 -7.87
N GLY A 171 17.41 -0.82 -7.21
CA GLY A 171 17.52 0.64 -7.21
C GLY A 171 16.26 1.35 -6.70
N ALA A 172 15.90 2.48 -7.31
CA ALA A 172 14.76 3.32 -6.91
C ALA A 172 13.40 2.59 -6.85
N ALA A 173 13.27 1.44 -7.53
CA ALA A 173 12.10 0.56 -7.44
C ALA A 173 11.87 0.00 -6.02
N ALA A 174 12.94 -0.45 -5.37
CA ALA A 174 12.89 -1.05 -4.03
C ALA A 174 12.70 0.01 -2.94
N ASP A 175 13.10 1.24 -3.23
CA ASP A 175 13.01 2.39 -2.32
C ASP A 175 11.69 3.18 -2.48
N ARG A 176 11.01 3.08 -3.63
CA ARG A 176 9.62 3.57 -3.78
C ARG A 176 8.69 2.76 -2.88
N ASN A 177 7.72 3.43 -2.26
CA ASN A 177 6.73 2.77 -1.43
C ASN A 177 5.73 1.94 -2.27
N ALA A 178 5.22 0.83 -1.71
CA ALA A 178 4.31 -0.07 -2.41
C ALA A 178 2.99 0.61 -2.83
N ASN A 179 2.48 1.51 -1.98
CA ASN A 179 1.20 2.20 -2.15
C ASN A 179 1.10 3.22 -3.31
N VAL A 180 2.20 3.41 -4.05
CA VAL A 180 2.28 4.27 -5.25
C VAL A 180 3.03 3.55 -6.39
N SER A 181 3.15 2.22 -6.31
CA SER A 181 3.83 1.36 -7.27
C SER A 181 2.83 0.48 -8.01
N THR A 182 3.16 0.03 -9.21
CA THR A 182 2.48 -1.11 -9.87
C THR A 182 3.26 -2.41 -9.58
N PRO A 183 2.69 -3.61 -9.80
CA PRO A 183 3.43 -4.86 -9.67
C PRO A 183 4.65 -4.94 -10.62
N GLU A 184 4.58 -4.26 -11.75
CA GLU A 184 5.64 -4.14 -12.76
C GLU A 184 6.58 -2.93 -12.53
N VAL A 185 6.63 -2.40 -11.31
CA VAL A 185 7.62 -1.39 -10.86
C VAL A 185 7.38 0.04 -11.38
N TRP A 186 6.25 0.33 -12.03
CA TRP A 186 5.91 1.69 -12.45
C TRP A 186 5.28 2.53 -11.34
N PRO A 187 5.26 3.87 -11.42
CA PRO A 187 4.39 4.69 -10.60
C PRO A 187 2.93 4.42 -10.99
N GLN A 188 2.02 4.38 -10.01
CA GLN A 188 0.59 4.47 -10.32
C GLN A 188 0.23 5.90 -10.76
N GLY A 189 -0.69 6.02 -11.72
CA GLY A 189 -1.50 7.24 -11.89
C GLY A 189 -0.75 8.51 -12.30
N GLY A 190 -0.10 8.51 -13.46
CA GLY A 190 0.11 9.71 -14.27
C GLY A 190 -0.48 9.50 -15.66
N GLU A 191 -1.21 10.48 -16.20
CA GLU A 191 -1.69 10.39 -17.59
C GLU A 191 -0.51 10.53 -18.57
N ASP A 192 0.06 9.39 -18.96
CA ASP A 192 0.91 9.25 -20.14
C ASP A 192 0.09 9.57 -21.39
N THR A 193 -0.06 10.86 -21.67
CA THR A 193 -0.56 11.38 -22.93
C THR A 193 0.37 10.88 -24.04
N LYS A 194 -0.06 9.83 -24.74
CA LYS A 194 0.64 9.21 -25.88
C LYS A 194 0.65 10.12 -27.11
N ASN A 195 1.20 11.32 -26.96
CA ASN A 195 1.60 12.18 -28.06
C ASN A 195 2.68 11.45 -28.84
N LYS A 196 2.31 11.00 -30.05
CA LYS A 196 3.29 10.60 -31.07
C LYS A 196 4.24 11.78 -31.25
N GLY A 197 5.55 11.51 -31.15
CA GLY A 197 6.54 12.57 -31.23
C GLY A 197 6.56 13.21 -32.62
N GLU A 198 6.43 14.54 -32.65
CA GLU A 198 6.89 15.35 -33.77
C GLU A 198 7.82 16.44 -33.20
N SER A 199 9.02 16.54 -33.75
CA SER A 199 10.18 17.10 -33.05
C SER A 199 10.44 18.56 -33.41
N HIS A 200 10.41 19.46 -32.41
CA HIS A 200 11.14 20.72 -32.45
C HIS A 200 11.69 21.08 -31.07
N ALA A 201 12.89 21.65 -31.05
CA ALA A 201 13.65 22.06 -29.88
C ALA A 201 14.57 23.24 -30.27
N PRO A 202 15.28 23.89 -29.33
CA PRO A 202 14.91 24.28 -27.96
C PRO A 202 15.00 25.81 -27.78
N PHE A 203 14.64 26.36 -26.62
CA PHE A 203 15.19 27.67 -26.18
C PHE A 203 15.39 27.72 -24.65
N LEU A 204 16.14 28.72 -24.18
CA LEU A 204 16.89 28.69 -22.92
C LEU A 204 16.35 29.60 -21.80
N THR A 205 17.02 29.51 -20.64
CA THR A 205 17.10 30.46 -19.51
C THR A 205 15.84 30.72 -18.65
N GLY A 206 15.89 30.21 -17.41
CA GLY A 206 16.27 31.06 -16.27
C GLY A 206 15.18 31.73 -15.42
N GLY A 207 15.12 31.34 -14.14
CA GLY A 207 15.02 32.30 -13.03
C GLY A 207 13.66 32.58 -12.39
N SER A 208 13.50 32.08 -11.15
CA SER A 208 12.65 32.61 -10.07
C SER A 208 11.11 32.62 -10.26
N ALA A 209 10.41 32.59 -9.12
CA ALA A 209 8.96 32.54 -9.04
C ALA A 209 8.31 33.93 -9.05
N LEU A 210 7.03 34.00 -9.45
CA LEU A 210 5.97 34.67 -8.68
C LEU A 210 4.58 34.30 -9.22
N GLN A 211 3.54 34.59 -8.44
CA GLN A 211 2.14 34.34 -8.81
C GLN A 211 1.60 35.43 -9.77
N ALA A 212 0.68 35.07 -10.66
CA ALA A 212 -0.17 36.02 -11.37
C ALA A 212 -1.56 35.42 -11.61
N ALA A 213 -2.60 36.24 -11.51
CA ALA A 213 -3.99 35.86 -11.79
C ALA A 213 -4.66 36.88 -12.70
N SER A 214 -5.13 36.43 -13.87
CA SER A 214 -5.95 37.16 -14.85
C SER A 214 -6.75 36.10 -15.65
N TRP A 215 -8.09 36.13 -15.79
CA TRP A 215 -9.07 37.16 -16.18
C TRP A 215 -9.08 37.49 -17.70
N GLY A 216 -10.23 37.25 -18.35
CA GLY A 216 -10.50 37.41 -19.81
C GLY A 216 -11.28 36.21 -20.39
N VAL A 217 -12.61 36.11 -20.54
CA VAL A 217 -13.71 37.08 -20.82
C VAL A 217 -13.52 37.74 -22.19
N LEU A 218 -14.49 37.75 -23.13
CA LEU A 218 -15.94 37.41 -23.14
C LEU A 218 -16.24 35.89 -23.35
N GLY A 219 -17.49 35.39 -23.46
CA GLY A 219 -18.84 36.01 -23.53
C GLY A 219 -19.94 35.09 -22.93
N VAL A 220 -21.17 34.94 -23.46
CA VAL A 220 -21.84 35.45 -24.69
C VAL A 220 -23.36 35.71 -24.38
N SER A 221 -24.28 35.69 -25.35
CA SER A 221 -25.70 36.09 -25.23
C SER A 221 -26.69 35.01 -24.75
N ALA A 222 -27.65 35.42 -23.90
CA ALA A 222 -28.83 34.64 -23.51
C ALA A 222 -30.11 35.04 -24.28
N LEU A 223 -31.11 34.15 -24.28
CA LEU A 223 -32.54 34.49 -24.31
C LEU A 223 -33.27 33.52 -23.37
N GLY A 224 -34.28 33.99 -22.65
CA GLY A 224 -35.08 33.18 -21.72
C GLY A 224 -36.57 33.47 -21.85
N SER A 225 -37.40 32.58 -21.30
CA SER A 225 -38.87 32.70 -21.24
C SER A 225 -39.40 32.10 -19.92
N LEU A 226 -40.48 32.69 -19.39
CA LEU A 226 -41.15 32.27 -18.16
C LEU A 226 -42.51 31.61 -18.45
N ALA A 227 -42.76 30.47 -17.80
CA ALA A 227 -44.05 29.85 -17.47
C ALA A 227 -43.72 28.69 -16.50
N ILE A 228 -44.33 28.46 -15.33
CA ILE A 228 -45.68 28.76 -14.82
C ILE A 228 -46.78 28.15 -15.70
N TRP A 229 -47.04 26.86 -15.49
CA TRP A 229 -48.26 26.37 -14.85
C TRP A 229 -47.94 25.13 -14.00
#